data_AF-A0A9E3VDQ2-F1
#
_entry.id   AF-A0A9E3VDQ2-F1
#
_cell.length_a   1.000
_cell.length_b   1.000
_cell.length_c   1.000
_cell.angle_alpha   90.00
_cell.angle_beta   90.00
_cell.angle_gamma   90.00
#
_symmetry.space_group_name_H-M   'P 1'
#
loop_
_entity.id
_entity.type
_entity.pdbx_description
1 polymer ?
#
loop_
_entity_poly.entity_id
_entity_poly.type
_entity_poly.pdbx_seq_one_letter_code
_entity_poly.pdbx_strand_id
1 'polypeptide(L)'
;MGSRRSLLWGSVTVAALLLGWSAFAAGGFRRYVRLTQEVDALKLRTAKVREENARLTREIEALRGNRSVQERAAREELGFVKPGELVFDLETP
;
A
#
# COMPACT_ATOMS: atom_id res chain seq x y z
N MET A 1 51.44 23.20 36.90
CA MET A 1 50.80 23.30 35.55
C MET A 1 50.12 22.00 35.06
N GLY A 2 49.80 21.03 35.94
CA GLY A 2 49.16 19.76 35.53
C GLY A 2 47.63 19.76 35.51
N SER A 3 46.98 20.56 36.36
CA SER A 3 45.53 20.47 36.62
C SER A 3 44.65 21.05 35.50
N ARG A 4 45.16 21.98 34.69
CA ARG A 4 44.42 22.53 33.53
C ARG A 4 44.32 21.52 32.38
N ARG A 5 45.35 20.69 32.20
CA ARG A 5 45.33 19.64 31.19
C ARG A 5 44.35 18.54 31.57
N SER A 6 44.34 18.05 32.81
CA SER A 6 43.39 17.01 33.24
C SER A 6 41.92 17.44 33.13
N LEU A 7 41.61 18.72 33.36
CA LEU A 7 40.27 19.29 33.13
C LEU A 7 39.88 19.30 31.65
N LEU A 8 40.81 19.64 30.75
CA LEU A 8 40.57 19.60 29.30
C LEU A 8 40.35 18.18 28.79
N TRP A 9 41.14 17.21 29.26
CA TRP A 9 40.94 15.79 28.92
C TRP A 9 39.61 15.26 29.48
N GLY A 10 39.19 15.71 30.66
CA GLY A 10 37.87 15.40 31.22
C GLY A 10 36.73 15.89 30.34
N SER A 11 36.78 17.15 29.89
CA SER A 11 35.71 17.71 29.03
C SER A 11 35.64 17.04 27.66
N VAL A 12 36.80 16.68 27.07
CA VAL A 12 36.87 15.96 25.79
C VAL A 12 36.25 14.57 25.93
N THR A 13 36.54 13.86 27.03
CA THR A 13 35.97 12.53 27.29
C THR A 13 34.44 12.60 27.45
N VAL A 14 33.95 13.60 28.18
CA VAL A 14 32.50 13.81 28.36
C VAL A 14 31.82 14.17 27.04
N ALA A 15 32.44 15.05 26.23
CA ALA A 15 31.90 15.40 24.92
C ALA A 15 31.87 14.19 23.97
N ALA A 16 32.92 13.36 23.96
CA ALA A 16 32.95 12.13 23.17
C ALA A 16 31.88 11.12 23.61
N LEU A 17 31.66 10.97 24.92
CA LEU A 17 30.62 10.10 25.46
C LEU A 17 29.22 10.60 25.10
N LEU A 18 28.97 11.92 25.16
CA LEU A 18 27.68 12.49 24.76
C LEU A 18 27.40 12.33 23.26
N LEU A 19 28.41 12.51 22.41
CA LEU A 19 28.29 12.29 20.96
C LEU A 19 28.06 10.81 20.63
N GLY A 20 28.80 9.92 21.27
CA GLY A 20 28.60 8.47 21.14
C GLY A 20 27.23 8.03 21.61
N TRP A 21 26.77 8.54 22.76
CA TRP A 21 25.44 8.26 23.30
C TRP A 21 24.34 8.81 22.40
N SER A 22 24.47 10.02 21.87
CA SER A 22 23.50 10.59 20.93
C SER A 22 23.39 9.74 19.65
N ALA A 23 24.52 9.30 19.10
CA ALA A 23 24.55 8.41 17.95
C ALA A 23 23.90 7.04 18.24
N PHE A 24 24.04 6.53 19.46
CA PHE A 24 23.48 5.24 19.88
C PHE A 24 21.99 5.34 20.28
N ALA A 25 21.61 6.38 21.02
CA ALA A 25 20.28 6.61 21.57
C ALA A 25 19.25 7.00 20.49
N ALA A 26 19.68 7.66 19.42
CA ALA A 26 18.78 7.99 18.32
C ALA A 26 18.40 6.77 17.46
N GLY A 27 19.06 5.61 17.63
CA GLY A 27 18.91 4.48 16.71
C GLY A 27 19.22 4.87 15.26
N GLY A 28 20.03 5.91 15.06
CA GLY A 28 20.06 6.73 13.84
C GLY A 28 20.41 5.98 12.57
N PHE A 29 21.18 4.89 12.67
CA PHE A 29 21.50 4.04 11.52
C PHE A 29 20.54 2.87 11.34
N ARG A 30 20.25 2.11 12.42
CA ARG A 30 19.38 0.93 12.34
C ARG A 30 17.92 1.29 12.02
N ARG A 31 17.41 2.38 12.60
CA ARG A 31 16.07 2.89 12.34
C ARG A 31 15.96 3.41 10.92
N TYR A 32 16.97 4.14 10.45
CA TYR A 32 17.02 4.64 9.08
C TYR A 32 16.99 3.47 8.08
N VAL A 33 17.88 2.48 8.23
CA VAL A 33 17.91 1.30 7.34
C VAL A 33 16.57 0.55 7.35
N ARG A 34 15.96 0.34 8.52
CA ARG A 34 14.63 -0.29 8.61
C ARG A 34 13.56 0.52 7.87
N LEU A 35 13.53 1.83 8.07
CA LEU A 35 12.56 2.71 7.39
C LEU A 35 12.74 2.68 5.87
N THR A 36 13.98 2.70 5.38
CA THR A 36 14.26 2.62 3.94
C THR A 36 13.76 1.29 3.37
N GLN A 37 14.02 0.18 4.07
CA GLN A 37 13.53 -1.14 3.68
C GLN A 37 11.99 -1.22 3.68
N GLU A 38 11.33 -0.63 4.67
CA GLU A 38 9.86 -0.57 4.74
C GLU A 38 9.27 0.25 3.58
N VAL A 39 9.89 1.40 3.26
CA VAL A 39 9.49 2.23 2.12
C VAL A 39 9.63 1.47 0.80
N ASP A 40 10.74 0.77 0.60
CA ASP A 40 10.97 0.00 -0.63
C ASP A 40 10.02 -1.19 -0.75
N ALA A 41 9.75 -1.90 0.35
CA ALA A 41 8.76 -2.97 0.39
C ALA A 41 7.35 -2.44 0.07
N LEU A 42 6.98 -1.26 0.57
CA LEU A 42 5.68 -0.66 0.32
C LEU A 42 5.55 -0.18 -1.14
N LYS A 43 6.62 0.37 -1.72
CA LYS A 43 6.68 0.70 -3.15
C LYS A 43 6.48 -0.53 -4.04
N LEU A 44 7.13 -1.64 -3.72
CA LEU A 44 6.94 -2.90 -4.45
C LEU A 44 5.50 -3.42 -4.36
N ARG A 45 4.90 -3.38 -3.15
CA ARG A 45 3.50 -3.79 -2.97
C ARG A 45 2.53 -2.89 -3.76
N THR A 46 2.72 -1.58 -3.69
CA THR A 46 1.86 -0.64 -4.42
C THR A 46 2.01 -0.77 -5.93
N ALA A 47 3.21 -1.04 -6.44
CA ALA A 47 3.43 -1.33 -7.85
C ALA A 47 2.66 -2.59 -8.28
N LYS A 48 2.77 -3.68 -7.52
CA LYS A 48 2.04 -4.93 -7.80
C LYS A 48 0.52 -4.75 -7.79
N VAL A 49 -0.01 -4.06 -6.78
CA VAL A 49 -1.46 -3.79 -6.69
C VAL A 49 -1.93 -2.91 -7.84
N ARG A 50 -1.14 -1.92 -8.27
CA ARG A 50 -1.47 -1.08 -9.43
C ARG A 50 -1.50 -1.89 -10.73
N GLU A 51 -0.57 -2.81 -10.91
CA GLU A 51 -0.54 -3.69 -12.08
C GLU A 51 -1.76 -4.62 -12.11
N GLU A 52 -2.10 -5.23 -10.97
CA GLU A 52 -3.30 -6.06 -10.83
C GLU A 52 -4.57 -5.26 -11.10
N ASN A 53 -4.66 -4.04 -10.56
CA ASN A 53 -5.80 -3.15 -10.80
C ASN A 53 -5.91 -2.81 -12.30
N ALA A 54 -4.81 -2.42 -12.94
CA ALA A 54 -4.79 -2.13 -14.38
C ALA A 54 -5.19 -3.35 -15.22
N ARG A 55 -4.77 -4.56 -14.83
CA ARG A 55 -5.20 -5.80 -15.49
C ARG A 55 -6.70 -6.03 -15.35
N LEU A 56 -7.23 -5.91 -14.12
CA LEU A 56 -8.65 -6.08 -13.84
C LEU A 56 -9.50 -5.02 -14.55
N THR A 57 -9.04 -3.77 -14.63
CA THR A 57 -9.73 -2.72 -15.38
C THR A 57 -9.82 -3.05 -16.87
N ARG A 58 -8.72 -3.52 -17.47
CA ARG A 58 -8.74 -3.98 -18.88
C ARG A 58 -9.67 -5.17 -19.09
N GLU A 59 -9.71 -6.10 -18.15
CA GLU A 59 -10.62 -7.24 -18.18
C GLU A 59 -12.08 -6.79 -18.07
N ILE A 60 -12.39 -5.86 -17.16
CA ILE A 60 -13.71 -5.23 -17.04
C ILE A 60 -14.09 -4.51 -18.34
N GLU A 61 -13.18 -3.77 -18.97
CA GLU A 61 -13.44 -3.08 -20.23
C GLU A 61 -13.69 -4.06 -21.38
N ALA A 62 -12.89 -5.13 -21.49
CA ALA A 62 -13.09 -6.19 -22.47
C ALA A 62 -14.43 -6.91 -22.26
N LEU A 63 -14.81 -7.19 -21.00
CA LEU A 63 -16.09 -7.77 -20.65
C LEU A 63 -17.26 -6.81 -20.87
N ARG A 64 -17.07 -5.51 -20.63
CA ARG A 64 -18.07 -4.45 -20.89
C ARG A 64 -18.35 -4.25 -22.38
N GLY A 65 -17.38 -4.53 -23.26
CA GLY A 65 -17.63 -4.61 -24.71
C GLY A 65 -18.75 -5.60 -25.07
N ASN A 66 -19.01 -6.58 -24.19
CA ASN A 66 -20.09 -7.56 -24.26
C ASN A 66 -21.26 -7.26 -23.31
N ARG A 67 -21.52 -5.99 -22.95
CA ARG A 67 -22.63 -5.60 -22.05
C ARG A 67 -24.00 -6.12 -22.53
N SER A 68 -24.21 -6.20 -23.84
CA SER A 68 -25.41 -6.81 -24.43
C SER A 68 -25.52 -8.31 -24.18
N VAL A 69 -24.38 -9.01 -24.16
CA VAL A 69 -24.30 -10.45 -23.88
C VAL A 69 -24.50 -10.71 -22.39
N GLN A 70 -23.92 -9.88 -21.51
CA GLN A 70 -24.16 -9.95 -20.06
C GLN A 70 -25.60 -9.59 -19.70
N GLU A 71 -26.19 -8.58 -20.35
CA GLU A 71 -27.60 -8.24 -20.15
C GLU A 71 -28.52 -9.36 -20.64
N ARG A 72 -28.21 -10.00 -21.78
CA ARG A 72 -28.91 -11.20 -22.24
C ARG A 72 -28.82 -12.34 -21.23
N ALA A 73 -27.62 -12.69 -20.77
CA ALA A 73 -27.45 -13.74 -19.76
C ALA A 73 -28.21 -13.41 -18.46
N ALA A 74 -28.19 -12.17 -18.01
CA ALA A 74 -28.94 -11.74 -16.83
C ALA A 74 -30.46 -11.84 -17.03
N ARG A 75 -30.99 -11.49 -18.22
CA ARG A 75 -32.42 -11.60 -18.55
C ARG A 75 -32.86 -13.05 -18.75
N GLU A 76 -32.07 -13.84 -19.48
CA GLU A 76 -32.40 -15.20 -19.92
C GLU A 76 -32.18 -16.24 -18.81
N GLU A 77 -31.07 -16.16 -18.06
CA GLU A 77 -30.71 -17.17 -17.06
C GLU A 77 -31.13 -16.78 -15.64
N LEU A 78 -31.11 -15.49 -15.31
CA LEU A 78 -31.37 -15.00 -13.96
C LEU A 78 -32.73 -14.30 -13.83
N GLY A 79 -33.49 -14.17 -14.92
CA GLY A 79 -34.81 -13.51 -14.92
C GLY A 79 -34.77 -12.04 -14.49
N PHE A 80 -33.61 -11.37 -14.61
CA PHE A 80 -33.50 -9.96 -14.21
C PHE A 80 -34.31 -9.07 -15.15
N VAL A 81 -35.14 -8.20 -14.56
CA VAL A 81 -36.04 -7.28 -15.27
C VAL A 81 -35.66 -5.83 -14.92
N LYS A 82 -35.62 -4.93 -15.92
CA LYS A 82 -35.29 -3.52 -15.65
C LYS A 82 -36.48 -2.78 -15.02
N PRO A 83 -36.25 -1.73 -14.20
CA PRO A 83 -37.32 -0.87 -13.72
C PRO A 83 -38.14 -0.30 -14.88
N GLY A 84 -39.44 -0.62 -14.94
CA GLY A 84 -40.37 -0.18 -16.00
C GLY A 84 -40.77 -1.24 -17.03
N GLU A 85 -40.25 -2.47 -16.95
CA GLU A 85 -40.65 -3.59 -17.82
C GLU A 85 -41.80 -4.40 -17.20
N LEU A 86 -42.74 -4.88 -18.04
CA LEU A 86 -43.90 -5.69 -17.64
C LEU A 86 -43.59 -7.18 -17.80
N VAL A 87 -43.70 -7.95 -16.71
CA VAL A 87 -43.54 -9.41 -16.72
C VAL A 87 -44.90 -10.05 -17.00
N PHE A 88 -44.99 -10.84 -18.06
CA PHE A 88 -46.16 -11.65 -18.36
C PHE A 88 -45.90 -13.08 -17.89
N ASP A 89 -46.57 -13.49 -16.82
CA ASP A 89 -46.59 -14.89 -16.41
C ASP A 89 -47.75 -15.57 -17.13
N LEU A 90 -47.42 -16.38 -18.13
CA LEU A 90 -48.41 -17.14 -18.89
C LEU A 90 -48.67 -18.43 -18.12
N GLU A 91 -49.55 -18.37 -17.11
CA GLU A 91 -50.10 -19.58 -16.50
C GLU A 91 -50.76 -20.41 -17.62
N THR A 92 -50.15 -21.55 -17.92
CA THR A 92 -50.73 -22.50 -18.85
C THR A 92 -51.93 -23.15 -18.14
N PRO A 93 -53.13 -23.20 -18.74
CA PRO A 93 -54.33 -23.71 -18.08
C PRO A 93 -54.24 -25.20 -17.70
#